data_AF-A0A392NZS0-F1
#
_entry.id   AF-A0A392NZS0-F1
#
_cell.length_a   1.000
_cell.length_b   1.000
_cell.length_c   1.000
_cell.angle_alpha   90.00
_cell.angle_beta   90.00
_cell.angle_gamma   90.00
#
_symmetry.space_group_name_H-M   'P 1'
#
loop_
_entity.id
_entity.type
_entity.pdbx_description
1 polymer ?
#
loop_
_entity_poly.entity_id
_entity_poly.type
_entity_poly.pdbx_seq_one_letter_code
_entity_poly.pdbx_strand_id
1 'polypeptide(L)'
;MQREAKALLKQMKKINLYKELSDDDIDKHTLYEENSNLVGKSDLSVALAQVLKDENQTDIPLVYNFNSSIFFFCKARMMDDALRAYRRMCEMKIQPTNQTFAHLVRGYYSLGMYREITYLWGDIKRFMKNSYLVVHRDLYELLLLNFIQGGYFERVMEVIGHMNDRNMYTDKLMYKSEFLRLHKNLYRSLKASDTRTEAQSKRLEHVQEFRKWAGID
;
A
#
# COMPACT_ATOMS: atom_id res chain seq x y z
N MET A 1 14.11 -17.37 -16.17
CA MET A 1 12.69 -17.60 -15.82
C MET A 1 12.22 -19.07 -15.86
N GLN A 2 12.12 -19.79 -16.99
CA GLN A 2 11.63 -21.20 -16.96
C GLN A 2 12.58 -22.22 -16.27
N ARG A 3 13.90 -21.95 -16.24
CA ARG A 3 14.87 -22.81 -15.55
C ARG A 3 14.82 -22.68 -14.03
N GLU A 4 14.53 -21.49 -13.51
CA GLU A 4 14.45 -21.23 -12.06
C GLU A 4 13.20 -21.85 -11.45
N ALA A 5 12.06 -21.80 -12.15
CA ALA A 5 10.83 -22.46 -11.72
C ALA A 5 10.98 -23.99 -11.61
N LYS A 6 11.68 -24.63 -12.56
CA LYS A 6 11.98 -26.07 -12.50
C LYS A 6 12.98 -26.42 -11.38
N ALA A 7 13.92 -25.52 -11.08
CA ALA A 7 14.88 -25.70 -9.99
C ALA A 7 14.19 -25.65 -8.61
N LEU A 8 13.28 -24.70 -8.41
CA LEU A 8 12.46 -24.59 -7.19
C LEU A 8 11.57 -25.82 -6.99
N LEU A 9 10.92 -26.31 -8.05
CA LEU A 9 10.10 -27.53 -8.02
C LEU A 9 10.91 -28.78 -7.65
N LYS A 10 12.17 -28.86 -8.10
CA LYS A 10 13.08 -29.96 -7.75
C LYS A 10 13.62 -29.85 -6.32
N GLN A 11 13.82 -28.63 -5.82
CA GLN A 11 14.19 -28.39 -4.42
C GLN A 11 13.04 -28.71 -3.46
N MET A 12 11.80 -28.36 -3.82
CA MET A 12 10.60 -28.70 -3.04
C MET A 12 10.36 -30.21 -2.94
N LYS A 13 10.61 -30.97 -4.03
CA LYS A 13 10.57 -32.45 -4.00
C LYS A 13 11.62 -33.07 -3.07
N LYS A 14 12.73 -32.38 -2.83
CA LYS A 14 13.85 -32.86 -1.99
C LYS A 14 13.57 -32.68 -0.49
N ILE A 15 12.60 -31.85 -0.12
CA ILE A 15 12.25 -31.50 1.27
C ILE A 15 11.21 -32.50 1.86
N ASN A 16 10.79 -33.50 1.09
CA ASN A 16 10.11 -34.71 1.59
C ASN A 16 8.85 -34.47 2.45
N LEU A 17 7.95 -33.58 2.00
CA LEU A 17 6.67 -33.32 2.66
C LEU A 17 5.49 -34.15 2.11
N TYR A 18 5.77 -35.39 1.68
CA TYR A 18 4.75 -36.43 1.50
C TYR A 18 5.23 -37.67 2.24
N LYS A 19 5.11 -37.64 3.56
CA LYS A 19 5.24 -38.82 4.40
C LYS A 19 4.13 -38.77 5.44
N GLU A 20 2.93 -39.09 4.98
CA GLU A 20 1.81 -39.57 5.80
C GLU A 20 0.74 -40.12 4.86
N LEU A 21 1.01 -41.30 4.29
CA LEU A 21 0.01 -42.37 4.19
C LEU A 21 0.78 -43.66 4.47
N SER A 22 0.43 -44.26 5.60
CA SER A 22 0.97 -45.47 6.19
C SER A 22 0.98 -46.64 5.20
N ASP A 23 2.09 -47.38 5.15
CA ASP A 23 2.05 -48.82 4.92
C ASP A 23 1.42 -49.45 6.16
N ASP A 24 0.41 -50.30 5.98
CA ASP A 24 0.21 -51.53 6.76
C ASP A 24 -0.69 -52.47 5.95
N ASP A 25 -0.45 -53.76 6.19
CA ASP A 25 -0.70 -54.93 5.35
C ASP A 25 -2.17 -55.42 5.24
N ILE A 26 -2.41 -56.23 4.18
CA ILE A 26 -3.49 -57.25 3.97
C ILE A 26 -4.89 -56.71 3.59
N ASP A 27 -5.36 -56.93 2.35
CA ASP A 27 -5.94 -58.22 1.94
C ASP A 27 -6.20 -58.28 0.43
N LYS A 28 -6.03 -59.49 -0.12
CA LYS A 28 -6.13 -59.84 -1.52
C LYS A 28 -7.49 -60.48 -1.75
N HIS A 29 -8.52 -59.72 -2.13
CA HIS A 29 -9.68 -60.37 -2.75
C HIS A 29 -10.48 -59.46 -3.68
N THR A 30 -10.68 -60.03 -4.88
CA THR A 30 -11.79 -59.79 -5.82
C THR A 30 -11.52 -58.78 -6.94
N LEU A 31 -11.01 -59.35 -8.03
CA LEU A 31 -11.19 -58.91 -9.41
C LEU A 31 -12.67 -58.57 -9.68
N TYR A 32 -12.94 -57.34 -10.10
CA TYR A 32 -13.91 -57.05 -11.15
C TYR A 32 -13.38 -55.86 -11.96
N GLU A 33 -13.10 -56.13 -13.23
CA GLU A 33 -12.91 -55.10 -14.24
C GLU A 33 -14.17 -54.23 -14.32
N GLU A 34 -14.02 -52.91 -14.31
CA GLU A 34 -14.88 -52.01 -15.08
C GLU A 34 -14.24 -50.63 -15.26
N ASN A 35 -14.38 -50.13 -16.48
CA ASN A 35 -13.80 -48.92 -17.06
C ASN A 35 -14.19 -47.62 -16.34
N SER A 36 -13.21 -46.74 -16.03
CA SER A 36 -13.43 -45.29 -16.13
C SER A 36 -12.17 -44.43 -15.94
N ASN A 37 -11.84 -43.70 -17.01
CA ASN A 37 -11.55 -42.27 -17.03
C ASN A 37 -10.19 -41.78 -16.54
N LEU A 38 -9.29 -41.76 -17.51
CA LEU A 38 -8.14 -40.86 -17.69
C LEU A 38 -8.54 -39.36 -17.82
N VAL A 39 -9.54 -38.90 -17.07
CA VAL A 39 -10.11 -37.54 -17.11
C VAL A 39 -9.79 -36.83 -15.80
N GLY A 40 -8.58 -36.31 -15.67
CA GLY A 40 -8.24 -35.55 -14.46
C GLY A 40 -6.84 -34.94 -14.39
N LYS A 41 -5.91 -35.39 -15.22
CA LYS A 41 -4.59 -34.73 -15.33
C LYS A 41 -4.50 -33.72 -16.48
N SER A 42 -5.22 -33.95 -17.59
CA SER A 42 -5.34 -32.96 -18.66
C SER A 42 -6.14 -31.75 -18.21
N ASP A 43 -7.26 -31.97 -17.50
CA ASP A 43 -8.20 -30.90 -17.15
C ASP A 43 -7.64 -29.94 -16.12
N LEU A 44 -6.81 -30.39 -15.18
CA LEU A 44 -6.13 -29.48 -14.24
C LEU A 44 -5.08 -28.63 -14.97
N SER A 45 -4.35 -29.20 -15.92
CA SER A 45 -3.37 -28.46 -16.72
C SER A 45 -4.02 -27.47 -17.69
N VAL A 46 -5.19 -27.83 -18.21
CA VAL A 46 -6.01 -26.98 -19.10
C VAL A 46 -6.72 -25.89 -18.30
N ALA A 47 -7.26 -26.20 -17.12
CA ALA A 47 -7.83 -25.21 -16.19
C ALA A 47 -6.76 -24.24 -15.67
N LEU A 48 -5.56 -24.72 -15.32
CA LEU A 48 -4.43 -23.86 -14.98
C LEU A 48 -3.98 -23.00 -16.17
N ALA A 49 -3.96 -23.56 -17.39
CA ALA A 49 -3.64 -22.79 -18.60
C ALA A 49 -4.74 -21.79 -18.97
N GLN A 50 -6.00 -22.04 -18.62
CA GLN A 50 -7.13 -21.11 -18.78
C GLN A 50 -7.09 -20.01 -17.73
N VAL A 51 -6.77 -20.32 -16.46
CA VAL A 51 -6.52 -19.32 -15.41
C VAL A 51 -5.32 -18.43 -15.74
N LEU A 52 -4.31 -18.97 -16.43
CA LEU A 52 -3.16 -18.21 -16.94
C LEU A 52 -3.45 -17.47 -18.27
N LYS A 53 -4.54 -17.79 -18.96
CA LYS A 53 -4.98 -17.12 -20.19
C LYS A 53 -6.05 -16.04 -19.95
N ASP A 54 -6.68 -16.04 -18.77
CA ASP A 54 -7.48 -14.89 -18.32
C ASP A 54 -6.54 -13.79 -17.83
N GLU A 55 -6.10 -12.95 -18.76
CA GLU A 55 -5.21 -11.81 -18.55
C GLU A 55 -5.75 -10.75 -17.56
N ASN A 56 -6.94 -10.96 -17.00
CA ASN A 56 -7.53 -10.11 -15.95
C ASN A 56 -7.52 -10.73 -14.53
N GLN A 57 -7.21 -12.03 -14.38
CA GLN A 57 -7.22 -12.71 -13.07
C GLN A 57 -5.83 -12.78 -12.42
N THR A 58 -4.76 -12.60 -13.19
CA THR A 58 -3.36 -12.69 -12.71
C THR A 58 -2.93 -11.49 -11.87
N ASP A 59 -3.56 -10.33 -12.08
CA ASP A 59 -3.20 -9.09 -11.37
C ASP A 59 -3.60 -9.12 -9.90
N ILE A 60 -4.74 -9.72 -9.54
CA ILE A 60 -5.21 -9.75 -8.15
C ILE A 60 -4.23 -10.52 -7.24
N PRO A 61 -3.79 -11.75 -7.59
CA PRO A 61 -2.73 -12.44 -6.85
C PRO A 61 -1.42 -11.65 -6.79
N LEU A 62 -1.03 -10.97 -7.88
CA LEU A 62 0.22 -10.21 -7.91
C LEU A 62 0.15 -8.94 -7.03
N VAL A 63 -0.94 -8.19 -7.07
CA VAL A 63 -1.20 -7.06 -6.15
C VAL A 63 -1.11 -7.52 -4.71
N TYR A 64 -1.74 -8.65 -4.37
CA TYR A 64 -1.66 -9.21 -3.03
C TYR A 64 -0.22 -9.56 -2.62
N ASN A 65 0.55 -10.20 -3.50
CA ASN A 65 1.94 -10.57 -3.24
C ASN A 65 2.84 -9.34 -3.04
N PHE A 66 2.68 -8.31 -3.88
CA PHE A 66 3.41 -7.05 -3.72
C PHE A 66 3.02 -6.34 -2.43
N ASN A 67 1.71 -6.21 -2.13
CA ASN A 67 1.25 -5.58 -0.89
C ASN A 67 1.77 -6.32 0.35
N SER A 68 1.77 -7.65 0.33
CA SER A 68 2.30 -8.48 1.42
C SER A 68 3.80 -8.27 1.62
N SER A 69 4.57 -8.22 0.52
CA SER A 69 6.02 -7.98 0.56
C SER A 69 6.33 -6.57 1.07
N ILE A 70 5.62 -5.55 0.56
CA ILE A 70 5.76 -4.15 1.00
C ILE A 70 5.42 -4.03 2.48
N PHE A 71 4.31 -4.63 2.92
CA PHE A 71 3.93 -4.65 4.33
C PHE A 71 5.02 -5.27 5.21
N PHE A 72 5.53 -6.43 4.82
CA PHE A 72 6.60 -7.12 5.54
C PHE A 72 7.83 -6.23 5.69
N PHE A 73 8.34 -5.67 4.58
CA PHE A 73 9.51 -4.79 4.62
C PHE A 73 9.28 -3.52 5.43
N CYS A 74 8.11 -2.88 5.33
CA CYS A 74 7.75 -1.74 6.16
C CYS A 74 7.74 -2.10 7.65
N LYS A 75 7.20 -3.27 8.02
CA LYS A 75 7.20 -3.75 9.42
C LYS A 75 8.60 -4.07 9.93
N ALA A 76 9.46 -4.58 9.06
CA ALA A 76 10.88 -4.80 9.35
C ALA A 76 11.72 -3.51 9.30
N ARG A 77 11.12 -2.33 9.05
CA ARG A 77 11.80 -1.03 8.88
C ARG A 77 12.80 -1.00 7.72
N MET A 78 12.67 -1.91 6.75
CA MET A 78 13.51 -2.03 5.55
C MET A 78 12.90 -1.24 4.38
N MET A 79 12.88 0.10 4.49
CA MET A 79 12.17 0.94 3.51
C MET A 79 12.76 0.88 2.11
N ASP A 80 14.07 0.68 1.95
CA ASP A 80 14.68 0.55 0.63
C ASP A 80 14.13 -0.64 -0.15
N ASP A 81 13.92 -1.77 0.52
CA ASP A 81 13.35 -2.98 -0.08
C ASP A 81 11.84 -2.86 -0.28
N ALA A 82 11.12 -2.20 0.64
CA ALA A 82 9.72 -1.85 0.43
C ALA A 82 9.54 -1.00 -0.84
N LEU A 83 10.41 -0.01 -1.05
CA LEU A 83 10.38 0.83 -2.24
C LEU A 83 10.84 0.09 -3.50
N ARG A 84 11.77 -0.86 -3.37
CA ARG A 84 12.17 -1.72 -4.50
C ARG A 84 10.99 -2.58 -4.96
N ALA A 85 10.23 -3.16 -4.04
CA ALA A 85 9.01 -3.90 -4.34
C ALA A 85 7.94 -3.00 -4.98
N TYR A 86 7.70 -1.80 -4.42
CA TYR A 86 6.78 -0.81 -4.99
C TYR A 86 7.18 -0.36 -6.40
N ARG A 87 8.45 -0.04 -6.64
CA ARG A 87 8.94 0.31 -7.99
C ARG A 87 8.74 -0.84 -8.96
N ARG A 88 9.04 -2.07 -8.54
CA ARG A 88 8.85 -3.26 -9.37
C ARG A 88 7.39 -3.49 -9.74
N MET A 89 6.47 -3.28 -8.81
CA MET A 89 5.03 -3.30 -9.05
C MET A 89 4.65 -2.31 -10.17
N CYS A 90 5.11 -1.07 -10.09
CA CYS A 90 4.88 -0.03 -11.09
C CYS A 90 5.52 -0.35 -12.46
N GLU A 91 6.74 -0.87 -12.49
CA GLU A 91 7.44 -1.30 -13.71
C GLU A 91 6.67 -2.41 -14.44
N MET A 92 6.08 -3.33 -13.69
CA MET A 92 5.23 -4.42 -14.19
C MET A 92 3.82 -3.95 -14.56
N LYS A 93 3.52 -2.64 -14.49
CA LYS A 93 2.20 -2.05 -14.76
C LYS A 93 1.09 -2.50 -13.84
N ILE A 94 1.44 -3.12 -12.71
CA ILE A 94 0.50 -3.50 -11.66
C ILE A 94 0.17 -2.23 -10.86
N GLN A 95 -1.11 -1.89 -10.76
CA GLN A 95 -1.53 -0.61 -10.17
C GLN A 95 -1.44 -0.64 -8.64
N PRO A 96 -0.70 0.29 -8.01
CA PRO A 96 -0.74 0.48 -6.56
C PRO A 96 -2.16 0.78 -6.07
N THR A 97 -2.48 0.23 -4.91
CA THR A 97 -3.80 0.36 -4.28
C THR A 97 -3.74 1.26 -3.05
N ASN A 98 -4.90 1.63 -2.49
CA ASN A 98 -4.97 2.32 -1.20
C ASN A 98 -4.17 1.58 -0.10
N GLN A 99 -4.21 0.24 -0.10
CA GLN A 99 -3.44 -0.58 0.84
C GLN A 99 -1.93 -0.45 0.62
N THR A 100 -1.47 -0.44 -0.63
CA THR A 100 -0.06 -0.24 -1.00
C THR A 100 0.47 1.06 -0.39
N PHE A 101 -0.26 2.16 -0.61
CA PHE A 101 0.11 3.47 -0.08
C PHE A 101 0.01 3.52 1.45
N ALA A 102 -1.04 2.96 2.05
CA ALA A 102 -1.19 2.91 3.50
C ALA A 102 -0.03 2.17 4.18
N HIS A 103 0.49 1.09 3.60
CA HIS A 103 1.67 0.39 4.10
C HIS A 103 2.92 1.26 4.05
N LEU A 104 3.18 1.91 2.92
CA LEU A 104 4.35 2.78 2.75
C LEU A 104 4.28 4.01 3.67
N VAL A 105 3.12 4.66 3.80
CA VAL A 105 2.92 5.79 4.72
C VAL A 105 3.18 5.36 6.16
N ARG A 106 2.62 4.22 6.60
CA ARG A 106 2.86 3.69 7.96
C ARG A 106 4.33 3.31 8.19
N GLY A 107 5.01 2.79 7.17
CA GLY A 107 6.44 2.49 7.19
C GLY A 107 7.27 3.74 7.46
N TYR A 108 7.12 4.77 6.62
CA TYR A 108 7.80 6.05 6.80
C TYR A 108 7.45 6.75 8.11
N TYR A 109 6.18 6.72 8.51
CA TYR A 109 5.71 7.26 9.78
C TYR A 109 6.47 6.67 10.97
N SER A 110 6.64 5.34 11.01
CA SER A 110 7.37 4.64 12.08
C SER A 110 8.87 4.98 12.16
N LEU A 111 9.38 5.69 11.15
CA LEU A 111 10.75 6.17 11.04
C LEU A 111 10.85 7.70 11.20
N GLY A 112 9.73 8.41 11.37
CA GLY A 112 9.70 9.88 11.38
C GLY A 112 10.05 10.52 10.03
N MET A 113 9.96 9.75 8.94
CA MET A 113 10.35 10.15 7.58
C MET A 113 9.21 10.87 6.86
N TYR A 114 8.76 11.99 7.43
CA TYR A 114 7.59 12.71 6.93
C TYR A 114 7.80 13.36 5.55
N ARG A 115 9.03 13.74 5.21
CA ARG A 115 9.36 14.27 3.88
C ARG A 115 9.07 13.24 2.80
N GLU A 116 9.38 11.98 3.06
CA GLU A 116 9.18 10.89 2.12
C GLU A 116 7.68 10.60 1.90
N ILE A 117 6.84 10.85 2.90
CA ILE A 117 5.38 10.83 2.76
C ILE A 117 4.91 11.93 1.80
N THR A 118 5.59 13.09 1.73
CA THR A 118 5.25 14.14 0.75
C THR A 118 5.55 13.72 -0.69
N TYR A 119 6.64 12.96 -0.93
CA TYR A 119 6.92 12.39 -2.24
C TYR A 119 5.90 11.32 -2.62
N LEU A 120 5.55 10.45 -1.66
CA LEU A 120 4.53 9.43 -1.88
C LEU A 120 3.16 10.04 -2.19
N TRP A 121 2.82 11.17 -1.57
CA TRP A 121 1.62 11.92 -1.92
C TRP A 121 1.65 12.47 -3.36
N GLY A 122 2.82 12.88 -3.86
CA GLY A 122 3.02 13.21 -5.27
C GLY A 122 2.67 12.04 -6.20
N ASP A 123 3.12 10.82 -5.85
CA ASP A 123 2.77 9.60 -6.58
C ASP A 123 1.26 9.33 -6.54
N ILE A 124 0.64 9.41 -5.35
CA ILE A 124 -0.81 9.24 -5.18
C ILE A 124 -1.59 10.19 -6.10
N LYS A 125 -1.24 11.48 -6.12
CA LYS A 125 -1.86 12.47 -7.01
C LYS A 125 -1.69 12.11 -8.49
N ARG A 126 -0.52 11.58 -8.88
CA ARG A 126 -0.28 11.11 -10.26
C ARG A 126 -1.16 9.92 -10.63
N PHE A 127 -1.34 8.95 -9.73
CA PHE A 127 -2.25 7.82 -9.97
C PHE A 127 -3.72 8.24 -10.00
N MET A 128 -4.12 9.21 -9.16
CA MET A 128 -5.46 9.81 -9.20
C MET A 128 -5.74 10.50 -10.54
N LYS A 129 -4.80 11.30 -11.05
CA LYS A 129 -4.95 12.03 -12.32
C LYS A 129 -5.12 11.10 -13.53
N ASN A 130 -4.50 9.93 -13.49
CA ASN A 130 -4.60 8.93 -14.55
C ASN A 130 -5.79 7.96 -14.34
N SER A 131 -6.70 8.25 -13.41
CA SER A 131 -7.86 7.41 -13.06
C SER A 131 -7.50 5.98 -12.62
N TYR A 132 -6.26 5.74 -12.20
CA TYR A 132 -5.79 4.44 -11.71
C TYR A 132 -6.08 4.22 -10.22
N LEU A 133 -6.36 5.30 -9.48
CA LEU A 133 -6.58 5.22 -8.04
C LEU A 133 -7.73 6.13 -7.59
N VAL A 134 -8.78 5.50 -7.04
CA VAL A 134 -9.77 6.19 -6.22
C VAL A 134 -9.32 6.13 -4.76
N VAL A 135 -8.81 7.23 -4.24
CA VAL A 135 -8.37 7.33 -2.84
C VAL A 135 -9.57 7.28 -1.89
N HIS A 136 -9.52 6.36 -0.91
CA HIS A 136 -10.52 6.23 0.15
C HIS A 136 -10.24 7.19 1.31
N ARG A 137 -11.29 7.48 2.10
CA ARG A 137 -11.22 8.34 3.29
C ARG A 137 -10.07 7.95 4.22
N ASP A 138 -9.92 6.66 4.54
CA ASP A 138 -8.91 6.18 5.49
C ASP A 138 -7.46 6.53 5.09
N LEU A 139 -7.16 6.54 3.78
CA LEU A 139 -5.84 6.92 3.30
C LEU A 139 -5.64 8.44 3.41
N TYR A 140 -6.67 9.24 3.14
CA TYR A 140 -6.59 10.69 3.37
C TYR A 140 -6.42 11.02 4.86
N GLU A 141 -7.14 10.36 5.75
CA GLU A 141 -7.02 10.57 7.19
C GLU A 141 -5.62 10.20 7.71
N LEU A 142 -5.09 9.09 7.20
CA LEU A 142 -3.71 8.70 7.47
C LEU A 142 -2.72 9.78 6.99
N LEU A 143 -2.89 10.32 5.79
CA LEU A 143 -2.04 11.38 5.24
C LEU A 143 -2.17 12.68 6.04
N LEU A 144 -3.38 13.11 6.40
CA LEU A 144 -3.63 14.31 7.19
C LEU A 144 -2.93 14.24 8.54
N LEU A 145 -3.13 13.14 9.28
CA LEU A 145 -2.48 12.95 10.57
C LEU A 145 -0.95 13.04 10.43
N ASN A 146 -0.38 12.34 9.45
CA ASN A 146 1.07 12.35 9.22
C ASN A 146 1.62 13.71 8.81
N PHE A 147 0.91 14.46 7.95
CA PHE A 147 1.36 15.78 7.53
C PHE A 147 1.23 16.83 8.64
N ILE A 148 0.19 16.75 9.49
CA ILE A 148 0.10 17.58 10.69
C ILE A 148 1.27 17.26 11.62
N GLN A 149 1.54 15.99 11.88
CA GLN A 149 2.66 15.58 12.73
C GLN A 149 4.01 16.06 12.20
N GLY A 150 4.23 15.96 10.89
CA GLY A 150 5.45 16.45 10.22
C GLY A 150 5.49 17.98 9.99
N GLY A 151 4.42 18.71 10.28
CA GLY A 151 4.33 20.16 10.06
C GLY A 151 4.24 20.58 8.58
N TYR A 152 3.81 19.70 7.68
CA TYR A 152 3.69 19.95 6.24
C TYR A 152 2.33 20.55 5.87
N PHE A 153 2.05 21.75 6.36
CA PHE A 153 0.71 22.38 6.23
C PHE A 153 0.26 22.63 4.79
N GLU A 154 1.18 22.87 3.85
CA GLU A 154 0.85 22.88 2.41
C GLU A 154 0.13 21.57 2.01
N ARG A 155 0.68 20.42 2.42
CA ARG A 155 0.12 19.09 2.11
C ARG A 155 -1.15 18.81 2.90
N VAL A 156 -1.24 19.29 4.13
CA VAL A 156 -2.49 19.23 4.92
C VAL A 156 -3.63 19.94 4.17
N MET A 157 -3.39 21.16 3.68
CA MET A 157 -4.41 21.92 2.96
C MET A 157 -4.75 21.29 1.61
N GLU A 158 -3.77 20.75 0.87
CA GLU A 158 -4.05 19.97 -0.35
C GLU A 158 -5.00 18.78 -0.07
N VAL A 159 -4.73 17.99 0.97
CA VAL A 159 -5.54 16.81 1.30
C VAL A 159 -6.94 17.22 1.77
N ILE A 160 -7.06 18.26 2.61
CA ILE A 160 -8.37 18.81 3.02
C ILE A 160 -9.18 19.25 1.79
N GLY A 161 -8.55 19.92 0.83
CA GLY A 161 -9.18 20.31 -0.43
C GLY A 161 -9.75 19.09 -1.17
N HIS A 162 -8.94 18.06 -1.38
CA HIS A 162 -9.39 16.82 -2.03
C HIS A 162 -10.52 16.10 -1.29
N MET A 163 -10.54 16.12 0.04
CA MET A 163 -11.62 15.54 0.83
C MET A 163 -12.91 16.36 0.69
N ASN A 164 -12.82 17.70 0.73
CA ASN A 164 -13.97 18.59 0.56
C ASN A 164 -14.59 18.46 -0.84
N ASP A 165 -13.76 18.45 -1.89
CA ASP A 165 -14.22 18.30 -3.28
C ASP A 165 -15.01 17.01 -3.52
N ARG A 166 -14.73 15.98 -2.69
CA ARG A 166 -15.39 14.67 -2.72
C ARG A 166 -16.47 14.51 -1.65
N ASN A 167 -16.83 15.59 -0.94
CA ASN A 167 -17.79 15.60 0.16
C ASN A 167 -17.48 14.55 1.26
N MET A 168 -16.20 14.32 1.55
CA MET A 168 -15.77 13.38 2.59
C MET A 168 -15.76 14.05 3.97
N TYR A 169 -16.27 13.33 4.97
CA TYR A 169 -16.16 13.77 6.37
C TYR A 169 -14.70 13.90 6.80
N THR A 170 -14.38 14.99 7.48
CA THR A 170 -13.06 15.27 8.04
C THR A 170 -13.18 15.60 9.53
N ASP A 171 -12.46 14.86 10.39
CA ASP A 171 -12.48 15.07 11.83
C ASP A 171 -11.67 16.32 12.26
N LYS A 172 -12.29 17.49 12.12
CA LYS A 172 -11.68 18.78 12.45
C LYS A 172 -11.18 18.86 13.89
N LEU A 173 -11.90 18.24 14.83
CA LEU A 173 -11.57 18.30 16.26
C LEU A 173 -10.31 17.49 16.59
N MET A 174 -10.19 16.29 16.00
CA MET A 174 -8.97 15.49 16.09
C MET A 174 -7.76 16.27 15.57
N TYR A 175 -7.86 16.82 14.35
CA TYR A 175 -6.74 17.54 13.73
C TYR A 175 -6.39 18.86 14.44
N LYS A 176 -7.39 19.58 14.97
CA LYS A 176 -7.18 20.72 15.87
C LYS A 176 -6.37 20.32 17.11
N SER A 177 -6.78 19.23 17.75
CA SER A 177 -6.11 18.74 18.97
C SER A 177 -4.66 18.35 18.69
N GLU A 178 -4.41 17.67 17.58
CA GLU A 178 -3.06 17.27 17.19
C GLU A 178 -2.16 18.48 16.85
N PHE A 179 -2.71 19.49 16.18
CA PHE A 179 -2.00 20.75 15.95
C PHE A 179 -1.63 21.46 17.26
N LEU A 180 -2.58 21.59 18.19
CA LEU A 180 -2.32 22.27 19.47
C LEU A 180 -1.28 21.51 20.31
N ARG A 181 -1.28 20.17 20.21
CA ARG A 181 -0.30 19.32 20.90
C ARG A 181 1.13 19.53 20.39
N LEU A 182 1.32 19.65 19.08
CA LEU A 182 2.65 19.67 18.45
C LEU A 182 3.13 21.06 18.05
N HIS A 183 2.22 21.91 17.59
CA HIS A 183 2.50 23.13 16.82
C HIS A 183 1.82 24.38 17.36
N LYS A 184 1.32 24.39 18.62
CA LYS A 184 0.61 25.55 19.21
C LYS A 184 1.31 26.91 19.05
N ASN A 185 2.64 26.91 19.05
CA ASN A 185 3.47 28.12 18.95
C ASN A 185 4.00 28.36 17.53
N LEU A 186 3.74 27.45 16.58
CA LEU A 186 4.20 27.57 15.20
C LEU A 186 3.62 28.85 14.59
N TYR A 187 4.53 29.75 14.22
CA TYR A 187 4.22 31.05 13.61
C TYR A 187 3.25 31.96 14.39
N ARG A 188 3.07 31.74 15.70
CA ARG A 188 2.10 32.51 16.49
C ARG A 188 2.37 34.03 16.50
N SER A 189 3.63 34.43 16.44
CA SER A 189 4.05 35.83 16.48
C SER A 189 4.61 36.35 15.16
N LEU A 190 4.71 35.51 14.12
CA LEU A 190 5.31 35.89 12.85
C LEU A 190 4.26 36.59 11.99
N LYS A 191 4.49 37.87 11.66
CA LYS A 191 3.67 38.61 10.70
C LYS A 191 4.17 38.36 9.28
N ALA A 192 3.27 38.48 8.30
CA ALA A 192 3.62 38.35 6.89
C ALA A 192 4.71 39.37 6.46
N SER A 193 4.66 40.59 7.03
CA SER A 193 5.67 41.64 6.84
C SER A 193 7.07 41.26 7.30
N ASP A 194 7.18 40.30 8.22
CA ASP A 194 8.43 39.94 8.90
C ASP A 194 9.05 38.67 8.29
N THR A 195 8.45 38.15 7.22
CA THR A 195 8.94 36.95 6.52
C THR A 195 10.18 37.29 5.70
N ARG A 196 11.23 36.47 5.86
CA ARG A 196 12.54 36.73 5.21
C ARG A 196 12.61 36.20 3.79
N THR A 197 11.76 35.24 3.45
CA THR A 197 11.75 34.57 2.15
C THR A 197 10.33 34.27 1.72
N GLU A 198 10.11 34.18 0.40
CA GLU A 198 8.83 33.76 -0.17
C GLU A 198 8.41 32.37 0.35
N ALA A 199 9.37 31.45 0.51
CA ALA A 199 9.11 30.12 1.07
C ALA A 199 8.62 30.18 2.53
N GLN A 200 9.15 31.08 3.35
CA GLN A 200 8.67 31.26 4.73
C GLN A 200 7.28 31.90 4.75
N SER A 201 7.03 32.84 3.83
CA SER A 201 5.71 33.46 3.66
C SER A 201 4.63 32.44 3.29
N LYS A 202 4.88 31.57 2.30
CA LYS A 202 3.95 30.48 1.93
C LYS A 202 3.71 29.49 3.06
N ARG A 203 4.75 29.13 3.82
CA ARG A 203 4.59 28.25 5.00
C ARG A 203 3.71 28.88 6.07
N LEU A 204 3.88 30.18 6.33
CA LEU A 204 3.04 30.94 7.24
C LEU A 204 1.58 30.93 6.77
N GLU A 205 1.36 31.20 5.47
CA GLU A 205 0.03 31.21 4.85
C GLU A 205 -0.71 29.88 5.06
N HIS A 206 -0.10 28.74 4.73
CA HIS A 206 -0.75 27.43 4.92
C HIS A 206 -1.05 27.12 6.40
N VAL A 207 -0.19 27.55 7.33
CA VAL A 207 -0.42 27.38 8.77
C VAL A 207 -1.60 28.24 9.24
N GLN A 208 -1.71 29.47 8.74
CA GLN A 208 -2.84 30.36 9.02
C GLN A 208 -4.14 29.82 8.41
N GLU A 209 -4.08 29.30 7.19
CA GLU A 209 -5.22 28.66 6.52
C GLU A 209 -5.73 27.45 7.32
N PHE A 210 -4.82 26.59 7.78
CA PHE A 210 -5.16 25.47 8.65
C PHE A 210 -5.78 25.93 9.97
N ARG A 211 -5.19 26.93 10.65
CA ARG A 211 -5.74 27.50 11.89
C ARG A 211 -7.17 27.99 11.71
N LYS A 212 -7.42 28.73 10.62
CA LYS A 212 -8.76 29.21 10.26
C LYS A 212 -9.71 28.04 10.01
N TRP A 213 -9.29 27.05 9.22
CA TRP A 213 -10.11 25.87 8.91
C TRP A 213 -10.47 25.04 10.16
N ALA A 214 -9.53 24.94 11.11
CA ALA A 214 -9.69 24.23 12.38
C ALA A 214 -10.37 25.07 13.49
N GLY A 215 -10.64 26.36 13.26
CA GLY A 215 -11.18 27.27 14.28
C GLY A 215 -10.23 27.46 15.47
N ILE A 216 -8.98 27.82 15.18
CA ILE A 216 -7.92 28.11 16.16
C ILE A 216 -7.60 29.60 16.11
N ASP A 217 -7.72 30.26 17.25
CA ASP A 217 -7.42 31.69 17.43
C ASP A 217 -5.90 31.99 17.53
#